data_AF-A0A8D8BM65-F1
#
_entry.id   AF-A0A8D8BM65-F1
#
_cell.length_a   1.000
_cell.length_b   1.000
_cell.length_c   1.000
_cell.angle_alpha   90.00
_cell.angle_beta   90.00
_cell.angle_gamma   90.00
#
_symmetry.space_group_name_H-M   'P 1'
#
loop_
_entity.id
_entity.type
_entity.pdbx_description
1 polymer ?
#
loop_
_entity_poly.entity_id
_entity_poly.type
_entity_poly.pdbx_seq_one_letter_code
_entity_poly.pdbx_strand_id
1 'polypeptide(L)'
;IISCIFSIRLSRFVSVSQLATVKQKNHHLKSREARSWNPAQNLCCVQVFFKCPYVCFVQEENKFATMPKIHSNSIVSEEVMTTSVRSNEISFTWVIHNFSAWLAQVKGNQMSFKFPSGRDDQWYLQIDPDLLKDRTYCGVYVRSTKEQGKFNAKCELFLTNSAGFVFKRGQLQGNIKWNEGLGYDEFINVKTLPEKIKSDGTLLIKCTITSNAVILNEWRQGSFRQLLEPRPSSLSTDLKTLFEGDKLSDVTVLIQGQRISAHKCILSARSSVFAAMFHHQLKESIENCVTIDDVEPDVFNEMLRYIYTDELTGLDKMANKLYTVADKYALETMKSRCRYHILEKLNLETAAETLVLADLHADLELKQHALKFLCESVTAEVLNTKGWKQMAQTHPNLVEEAVRALLVAKTSATSTEK
;
A
#
# COMPACT_ATOMS: atom_id res chain seq x y z
N ILE A 1 -42.00 40.44 18.67
CA ILE A 1 -41.59 41.76 19.21
C ILE A 1 -40.10 41.67 19.52
N ILE A 2 -39.26 42.46 18.83
CA ILE A 2 -37.93 42.99 19.20
C ILE A 2 -36.85 41.97 19.67
N SER A 3 -35.55 42.09 19.36
CA SER A 3 -34.74 42.71 18.29
C SER A 3 -33.26 42.44 18.66
N CYS A 4 -32.36 42.40 17.66
CA CYS A 4 -30.92 42.72 17.69
C CYS A 4 -30.22 41.89 16.60
N ILE A 5 -30.36 42.29 15.33
CA ILE A 5 -29.47 43.24 14.64
C ILE A 5 -28.13 42.57 14.28
N PHE A 6 -28.14 41.94 13.10
CA PHE A 6 -26.94 41.80 12.29
C PHE A 6 -26.65 43.14 11.61
N SER A 7 -25.39 43.57 11.58
CA SER A 7 -24.97 44.66 10.70
C SER A 7 -24.91 44.21 9.24
N ILE A 8 -25.31 45.12 8.34
CA ILE A 8 -24.73 45.46 7.02
C ILE A 8 -25.87 45.91 6.08
N ARG A 9 -26.13 47.23 6.04
CA ARG A 9 -26.68 47.92 4.86
C ARG A 9 -26.56 49.46 4.93
N LEU A 10 -25.89 49.99 3.90
CA LEU A 10 -26.20 51.23 3.15
C LEU A 10 -25.98 52.65 3.72
N SER A 11 -25.73 53.54 2.74
CA SER A 11 -25.73 55.03 2.73
C SER A 11 -24.47 55.71 3.30
N ARG A 12 -23.99 56.86 2.77
CA ARG A 12 -24.53 57.92 1.87
C ARG A 12 -23.45 58.35 0.85
N PHE A 13 -23.66 58.72 -0.42
CA PHE A 13 -24.45 59.80 -1.09
C PHE A 13 -23.92 61.25 -0.96
N VAL A 14 -24.11 62.05 -2.05
CA VAL A 14 -23.73 63.48 -2.34
C VAL A 14 -22.32 63.64 -2.98
N SER A 15 -22.00 64.42 -4.04
CA SER A 15 -22.73 65.21 -5.09
C SER A 15 -21.81 65.40 -6.33
N VAL A 16 -22.20 65.10 -7.60
CA VAL A 16 -22.74 65.98 -8.68
C VAL A 16 -22.05 67.35 -8.95
N SER A 17 -21.40 67.50 -10.13
CA SER A 17 -21.35 68.66 -11.09
C SER A 17 -20.24 68.42 -12.16
N GLN A 18 -20.50 68.43 -13.49
CA GLN A 18 -20.40 69.55 -14.48
C GLN A 18 -19.00 70.23 -14.64
N LEU A 19 -18.50 70.67 -15.80
CA LEU A 19 -18.65 70.30 -17.25
C LEU A 19 -17.63 71.16 -18.09
N ALA A 20 -17.14 70.64 -19.24
CA ALA A 20 -16.37 71.34 -20.31
C ALA A 20 -14.93 71.83 -19.93
N THR A 21 -13.93 71.91 -20.83
CA THR A 21 -13.88 72.42 -22.23
C THR A 21 -12.63 71.95 -23.04
N VAL A 22 -12.78 71.66 -24.36
CA VAL A 22 -11.99 72.20 -25.53
C VAL A 22 -10.45 71.86 -25.64
N LYS A 23 -9.78 71.50 -26.78
CA LYS A 23 -10.03 71.51 -28.26
C LYS A 23 -9.12 70.54 -29.08
N GLN A 24 -9.67 70.02 -30.19
CA GLN A 24 -9.14 69.60 -31.52
C GLN A 24 -7.63 69.60 -31.91
N LYS A 25 -7.19 68.53 -32.63
CA LYS A 25 -6.76 68.49 -34.08
C LYS A 25 -6.35 67.06 -34.51
N ASN A 26 -7.09 66.38 -35.41
CA ASN A 26 -6.86 66.22 -36.89
C ASN A 26 -5.51 65.57 -37.27
N HIS A 27 -5.41 64.38 -37.90
CA HIS A 27 -5.90 64.01 -39.26
C HIS A 27 -5.77 62.48 -39.57
N HIS A 28 -6.62 61.95 -40.48
CA HIS A 28 -6.42 60.76 -41.35
C HIS A 28 -6.22 59.35 -40.72
N LEU A 29 -6.70 58.21 -41.25
CA LEU A 29 -7.40 57.83 -42.51
C LEU A 29 -8.37 56.63 -42.24
N LYS A 30 -9.48 56.54 -43.01
CA LYS A 30 -10.24 55.34 -43.50
C LYS A 30 -10.45 54.08 -42.60
N SER A 31 -11.58 53.37 -42.60
CA SER A 31 -12.99 53.59 -43.04
C SER A 31 -13.80 52.29 -42.83
N ARG A 32 -15.03 52.36 -42.28
CA ARG A 32 -16.08 51.29 -42.26
C ARG A 32 -15.70 50.00 -41.47
N GLU A 33 -16.60 49.25 -40.81
CA GLU A 33 -18.04 49.33 -40.51
C GLU A 33 -18.22 48.65 -39.11
N ALA A 34 -18.82 49.31 -38.11
CA ALA A 34 -20.24 49.29 -37.76
C ALA A 34 -20.71 48.11 -36.85
N ARG A 35 -21.20 48.48 -35.65
CA ARG A 35 -22.12 47.75 -34.73
C ARG A 35 -21.53 46.55 -33.96
N SER A 36 -21.25 46.68 -32.66
CA SER A 36 -22.15 46.84 -31.50
C SER A 36 -22.99 45.59 -31.19
N TRP A 37 -22.53 44.82 -30.19
CA TRP A 37 -23.34 43.81 -29.49
C TRP A 37 -24.58 44.44 -28.83
N ASN A 38 -25.71 43.73 -28.91
CA ASN A 38 -26.85 43.92 -28.01
C ASN A 38 -27.49 42.54 -27.74
N PRO A 39 -27.72 42.10 -26.50
CA PRO A 39 -28.05 40.70 -26.22
C PRO A 39 -29.57 40.46 -26.14
N ALA A 40 -30.12 39.79 -27.17
CA ALA A 40 -31.38 39.06 -27.09
C ALA A 40 -31.43 38.01 -28.21
N GLN A 41 -32.21 36.94 -28.00
CA GLN A 41 -32.45 35.82 -28.94
C GLN A 41 -31.30 34.82 -29.11
N ASN A 42 -31.34 33.74 -28.33
CA ASN A 42 -31.74 32.44 -28.88
C ASN A 42 -32.02 31.41 -27.78
N LEU A 43 -33.29 31.05 -27.60
CA LEU A 43 -33.64 29.69 -27.17
C LEU A 43 -33.53 28.78 -28.39
N CYS A 44 -32.92 27.61 -28.25
CA CYS A 44 -33.42 26.42 -28.91
C CYS A 44 -32.93 25.14 -28.22
N CYS A 45 -33.86 24.25 -27.91
CA CYS A 45 -33.59 22.92 -27.36
C CYS A 45 -33.11 21.96 -28.45
N VAL A 46 -32.31 20.96 -28.08
CA VAL A 46 -32.43 19.60 -28.65
C VAL A 46 -32.29 18.59 -27.51
N GLN A 47 -33.29 17.72 -27.35
CA GLN A 47 -33.26 16.56 -26.45
C GLN A 47 -32.57 15.39 -27.15
N VAL A 48 -31.92 14.51 -26.38
CA VAL A 48 -31.79 13.10 -26.77
C VAL A 48 -32.37 12.25 -25.64
N PHE A 49 -33.41 11.50 -25.97
CA PHE A 49 -34.08 10.55 -25.07
C PHE A 49 -33.26 9.26 -24.95
N PHE A 50 -33.19 8.69 -23.75
CA PHE A 50 -33.17 7.23 -23.60
C PHE A 50 -34.51 6.77 -23.02
N LYS A 51 -35.23 5.96 -23.79
CA LYS A 51 -36.46 5.27 -23.34
C LYS A 51 -36.05 4.01 -22.57
N CYS A 52 -36.69 3.76 -21.43
CA CYS A 52 -36.79 2.42 -20.84
C CYS A 52 -38.27 2.15 -20.53
N PRO A 53 -38.90 1.09 -21.10
CA PRO A 53 -40.34 0.87 -20.97
C PRO A 53 -40.66 -0.24 -19.97
N TYR A 54 -41.05 0.11 -18.74
CA TYR A 54 -41.84 -0.77 -17.89
C TYR A 54 -43.02 -0.02 -17.28
N VAL A 55 -44.22 -0.40 -17.73
CA VAL A 55 -45.49 0.08 -17.21
C VAL A 55 -45.94 -0.85 -16.10
N CYS A 56 -46.05 -0.34 -14.88
CA CYS A 56 -46.81 -0.98 -13.81
C CYS A 56 -47.91 -0.03 -13.34
N PHE A 57 -49.16 -0.46 -13.53
CA PHE A 57 -50.33 0.16 -12.94
C PHE A 57 -50.29 0.02 -11.41
N VAL A 58 -50.56 1.10 -10.67
CA VAL A 58 -51.17 1.05 -9.34
C VAL A 58 -52.22 2.15 -9.27
N GLN A 59 -53.40 1.82 -8.73
CA GLN A 59 -54.56 2.70 -8.64
C GLN A 59 -54.35 3.85 -7.65
N GLU A 60 -55.09 4.94 -7.86
CA GLU A 60 -55.33 5.94 -6.81
C GLU A 60 -56.12 5.30 -5.65
N GLU A 61 -55.75 5.62 -4.42
CA GLU A 61 -56.77 5.94 -3.41
C GLU A 61 -56.24 6.92 -2.34
N ASN A 62 -57.02 7.96 -2.08
CA ASN A 62 -56.65 9.07 -1.21
C ASN A 62 -56.68 8.70 0.28
N LYS A 63 -55.60 8.97 1.02
CA LYS A 63 -55.68 9.40 2.42
C LYS A 63 -54.73 10.55 2.71
N PHE A 64 -55.32 11.69 3.10
CA PHE A 64 -54.59 12.89 3.51
C PHE A 64 -53.76 12.63 4.77
N ALA A 65 -52.47 12.98 4.72
CA ALA A 65 -51.65 13.26 5.89
C ALA A 65 -50.82 14.51 5.62
N THR A 66 -50.95 15.50 6.49
CA THR A 66 -50.34 16.84 6.44
C THR A 66 -48.87 16.86 6.05
N MET A 67 -48.49 17.70 5.08
CA MET A 67 -47.09 18.06 4.83
C MET A 67 -46.43 18.61 6.11
N PRO A 68 -45.30 18.05 6.56
CA PRO A 68 -44.47 18.69 7.56
C PRO A 68 -43.91 20.00 7.00
N LYS A 69 -43.87 21.03 7.83
CA LYS A 69 -43.25 22.32 7.48
C LYS A 69 -41.80 22.09 7.05
N ILE A 70 -41.39 22.71 5.94
CA ILE A 70 -39.97 22.85 5.60
C ILE A 70 -39.36 23.79 6.65
N HIS A 71 -38.86 23.21 7.75
CA HIS A 71 -37.89 23.90 8.57
C HIS A 71 -36.63 24.02 7.74
N SER A 72 -36.24 25.25 7.43
CA SER A 72 -34.89 25.55 6.98
C SER A 72 -33.94 25.20 8.12
N ASN A 73 -33.46 23.96 8.14
CA ASN A 73 -32.33 23.56 8.95
C ASN A 73 -31.12 24.34 8.44
N SER A 74 -30.91 25.53 9.01
CA SER A 74 -29.63 26.22 8.98
C SER A 74 -28.60 25.23 9.51
N ILE A 75 -27.73 24.75 8.62
CA ILE A 75 -26.59 23.93 9.00
C ILE A 75 -25.68 24.87 9.79
N VAL A 76 -25.82 24.84 11.12
CA VAL A 76 -24.85 25.43 12.03
C VAL A 76 -23.64 24.52 11.95
N SER A 77 -22.65 24.93 11.17
CA SER A 77 -21.34 24.29 11.17
C SER A 77 -20.65 24.62 12.47
N GLU A 78 -20.81 23.79 13.49
CA GLU A 78 -19.98 23.88 14.69
C GLU A 78 -18.55 23.52 14.30
N GLU A 79 -17.67 24.51 14.41
CA GLU A 79 -16.24 24.36 14.18
C GLU A 79 -15.62 23.64 15.38
N VAL A 80 -15.25 22.37 15.19
CA VAL A 80 -14.65 21.58 16.26
C VAL A 80 -13.13 21.54 16.07
N MET A 81 -12.42 22.15 17.02
CA MET A 81 -11.00 21.86 17.23
C MET A 81 -10.87 20.54 17.99
N THR A 82 -10.29 19.54 17.35
CA THR A 82 -9.93 18.28 18.01
C THR A 82 -8.46 18.26 18.35
N THR A 83 -8.16 18.18 19.64
CA THR A 83 -6.84 17.94 20.21
C THR A 83 -6.63 16.43 20.34
N SER A 84 -5.97 15.81 19.36
CA SER A 84 -5.68 14.36 19.38
C SER A 84 -4.28 14.08 19.90
N VAL A 85 -4.14 13.05 20.74
CA VAL A 85 -2.85 12.57 21.25
C VAL A 85 -2.48 11.30 20.50
N ARG A 86 -1.39 11.33 19.72
CA ARG A 86 -0.84 10.15 19.04
C ARG A 86 0.47 9.71 19.69
N SER A 87 0.55 8.44 20.09
CA SER A 87 1.77 7.79 20.57
C SER A 87 2.17 6.65 19.63
N ASN A 88 3.34 6.73 19.02
CA ASN A 88 3.89 5.60 18.27
C ASN A 88 4.50 4.59 19.25
N GLU A 89 4.14 3.32 19.12
CA GLU A 89 4.75 2.18 19.80
C GLU A 89 5.52 1.32 18.80
N ILE A 90 6.76 0.96 19.12
CA ILE A 90 7.63 0.12 18.30
C ILE A 90 8.21 -0.98 19.19
N SER A 91 8.32 -2.20 18.67
CA SER A 91 8.87 -3.32 19.40
C SER A 91 9.96 -4.02 18.59
N PHE A 92 11.08 -4.35 19.24
CA PHE A 92 12.25 -5.00 18.66
C PHE A 92 12.71 -6.14 19.59
N THR A 93 13.29 -7.20 19.03
CA THR A 93 13.82 -8.33 19.81
C THR A 93 15.23 -8.66 19.38
N TRP A 94 16.19 -8.56 20.30
CA TRP A 94 17.55 -9.05 20.09
C TRP A 94 17.65 -10.50 20.56
N VAL A 95 18.04 -11.40 19.66
CA VAL A 95 18.26 -12.83 19.93
C VAL A 95 19.76 -13.09 20.11
N ILE A 96 20.13 -13.79 21.18
CA ILE A 96 21.51 -14.23 21.46
C ILE A 96 21.47 -15.74 21.70
N HIS A 97 21.89 -16.52 20.70
CA HIS A 97 22.04 -17.96 20.81
C HIS A 97 23.26 -18.33 21.67
N ASN A 98 23.16 -19.44 22.40
CA ASN A 98 24.21 -19.95 23.28
C ASN A 98 24.78 -18.86 24.23
N PHE A 99 23.89 -18.14 24.93
CA PHE A 99 24.23 -16.94 25.72
C PHE A 99 25.44 -17.16 26.65
N SER A 100 25.54 -18.30 27.32
CA SER A 100 26.69 -18.62 28.21
C SER A 100 28.03 -18.68 27.46
N ALA A 101 28.05 -19.19 26.23
CA ALA A 101 29.26 -19.27 25.40
C ALA A 101 29.58 -17.91 24.76
N TRP A 102 28.56 -17.13 24.38
CA TRP A 102 28.71 -15.74 23.94
C TRP A 102 29.33 -14.88 25.05
N LEU A 103 28.77 -14.95 26.26
CA LEU A 103 29.20 -14.18 27.43
C LEU A 103 30.66 -14.47 27.84
N ALA A 104 31.14 -15.70 27.63
CA ALA A 104 32.53 -16.07 27.90
C ALA A 104 33.54 -15.47 26.91
N GLN A 105 33.09 -15.02 25.73
CA GLN A 105 33.94 -14.50 24.65
C GLN A 105 33.94 -12.97 24.57
N VAL A 106 32.80 -12.32 24.86
CA VAL A 106 32.68 -10.86 24.78
C VAL A 106 33.33 -10.13 25.96
N LYS A 107 33.78 -8.91 25.72
CA LYS A 107 34.30 -7.99 26.76
C LYS A 107 33.78 -6.58 26.50
N GLY A 108 33.42 -5.87 27.56
CA GLY A 108 32.79 -4.55 27.49
C GLY A 108 31.52 -4.50 26.61
N ASN A 109 31.15 -3.27 26.24
CA ASN A 109 29.90 -2.94 25.55
C ASN A 109 29.66 -3.73 24.26
N GLN A 110 28.58 -4.52 24.23
CA GLN A 110 28.07 -5.23 23.07
C GLN A 110 26.79 -4.57 22.58
N MET A 111 26.65 -4.33 21.27
CA MET A 111 25.49 -3.66 20.67
C MET A 111 24.69 -4.62 19.80
N SER A 112 23.37 -4.46 19.78
CA SER A 112 22.51 -5.10 18.77
C SER A 112 22.68 -4.44 17.40
N PHE A 113 22.09 -5.05 16.38
CA PHE A 113 21.76 -4.32 15.16
C PHE A 113 20.90 -3.08 15.48
N LYS A 114 21.08 -2.04 14.66
CA LYS A 114 20.31 -0.80 14.74
C LYS A 114 18.91 -1.00 14.16
N PHE A 115 17.90 -0.48 14.83
CA PHE A 115 16.49 -0.55 14.42
C PHE A 115 15.86 0.86 14.33
N PRO A 116 14.85 1.08 13.47
CA PRO A 116 14.25 2.40 13.28
C PRO A 116 13.38 2.83 14.47
N SER A 117 13.36 4.13 14.76
CA SER A 117 12.54 4.76 15.82
C SER A 117 11.14 5.21 15.37
N GLY A 118 10.81 5.04 14.08
CA GLY A 118 9.67 5.69 13.44
C GLY A 118 9.87 7.20 13.19
N ARG A 119 11.12 7.68 13.28
CA ARG A 119 11.60 9.02 12.91
C ARG A 119 12.98 8.90 12.23
N ASP A 120 13.62 10.02 11.90
CA ASP A 120 14.97 10.10 11.32
C ASP A 120 16.11 9.72 12.28
N ASP A 121 15.89 8.76 13.21
CA ASP A 121 16.94 8.26 14.09
C ASP A 121 16.88 6.74 14.30
N GLN A 122 18.06 6.13 14.44
CA GLN A 122 18.20 4.69 14.65
C GLN A 122 18.55 4.41 16.11
N TRP A 123 17.96 3.35 16.67
CA TRP A 123 18.11 2.94 18.06
C TRP A 123 18.78 1.57 18.12
N TYR A 124 19.40 1.22 19.24
CA TYR A 124 20.00 -0.09 19.47
C TYR A 124 19.92 -0.49 20.95
N LEU A 125 19.94 -1.79 21.20
CA LEU A 125 20.15 -2.35 22.53
C LEU A 125 21.65 -2.50 22.77
N GLN A 126 22.06 -2.29 24.02
CA GLN A 126 23.43 -2.53 24.46
C GLN A 126 23.42 -3.40 25.72
N ILE A 127 24.26 -4.41 25.75
CA ILE A 127 24.61 -5.18 26.96
C ILE A 127 26.02 -4.78 27.36
N ASP A 128 26.25 -4.53 28.65
CA ASP A 128 27.58 -4.41 29.24
C ASP A 128 27.79 -5.51 30.29
N PRO A 129 28.51 -6.60 29.95
CA PRO A 129 28.87 -7.67 30.89
C PRO A 129 29.86 -7.25 31.97
N ASP A 130 30.61 -6.16 31.74
CA ASP A 130 31.78 -5.77 32.53
C ASP A 130 31.52 -4.51 33.37
N LEU A 131 30.30 -3.98 33.34
CA LEU A 131 29.85 -2.78 34.06
C LEU A 131 30.09 -2.87 35.57
N LEU A 132 29.79 -4.03 36.16
CA LEU A 132 30.04 -4.32 37.57
C LEU A 132 31.33 -5.13 37.73
N LYS A 133 32.18 -4.70 38.67
CA LYS A 133 33.49 -5.31 38.93
C LYS A 133 33.44 -6.80 39.28
N ASP A 134 32.33 -7.27 39.84
CA ASP A 134 32.12 -8.66 40.24
C ASP A 134 31.53 -9.54 39.13
N ARG A 135 31.11 -8.93 38.00
CA ARG A 135 30.45 -9.57 36.85
C ARG A 135 29.23 -10.43 37.23
N THR A 136 28.57 -10.17 38.36
CA THR A 136 27.35 -10.92 38.76
C THR A 136 26.16 -10.53 37.88
N TYR A 137 26.13 -9.30 37.37
CA TYR A 137 25.12 -8.81 36.45
C TYR A 137 25.71 -8.19 35.19
N CYS A 138 24.97 -8.31 34.08
CA CYS A 138 25.16 -7.46 32.91
C CYS A 138 24.17 -6.30 32.94
N GLY A 139 24.66 -5.09 32.67
CA GLY A 139 23.83 -3.93 32.40
C GLY A 139 23.16 -4.03 31.03
N VAL A 140 21.93 -3.54 30.90
CA VAL A 140 21.19 -3.52 29.62
C VAL A 140 20.53 -2.17 29.40
N TYR A 141 20.84 -1.54 28.27
CA TYR A 141 20.39 -0.19 27.92
C TYR A 141 19.83 -0.13 26.49
N VAL A 142 18.91 0.81 26.29
CA VAL A 142 18.46 1.29 25.00
C VAL A 142 19.16 2.61 24.70
N ARG A 143 19.71 2.77 23.50
CA ARG A 143 20.43 3.99 23.07
C ARG A 143 19.96 4.43 21.69
N SER A 144 19.89 5.74 21.47
CA SER A 144 19.71 6.32 20.13
C SER A 144 21.07 6.68 19.55
N THR A 145 21.21 6.55 18.25
CA THR A 145 22.40 6.96 17.48
C THR A 145 22.49 8.47 17.28
N LYS A 146 21.41 9.23 17.54
CA LYS A 146 21.37 10.67 17.27
C LYS A 146 22.12 11.46 18.34
N GLU A 147 23.22 12.10 17.93
CA GLU A 147 24.13 12.83 18.81
C GLU A 147 23.49 14.04 19.53
N GLN A 148 22.35 14.53 19.01
CA GLN A 148 21.64 15.69 19.55
C GLN A 148 20.13 15.45 19.64
N GLY A 149 19.59 15.58 20.86
CA GLY A 149 18.16 15.49 21.13
C GLY A 149 17.86 15.09 22.58
N LYS A 150 16.64 15.40 23.05
CA LYS A 150 16.05 14.79 24.25
C LYS A 150 14.81 14.03 23.82
N PHE A 151 14.82 12.71 24.00
CA PHE A 151 13.71 11.85 23.62
C PHE A 151 12.98 11.40 24.88
N ASN A 152 11.77 11.91 25.12
CA ASN A 152 10.92 11.35 26.16
C ASN A 152 10.18 10.13 25.58
N ALA A 153 10.52 8.97 26.13
CA ALA A 153 9.94 7.70 25.77
C ALA A 153 9.70 6.85 27.01
N LYS A 154 8.62 6.06 26.96
CA LYS A 154 8.45 4.89 27.83
C LYS A 154 9.12 3.70 27.14
N CYS A 155 9.98 2.98 27.86
CA CYS A 155 10.62 1.76 27.39
C CYS A 155 10.22 0.59 28.28
N GLU A 156 9.92 -0.56 27.70
CA GLU A 156 9.77 -1.83 28.40
C GLU A 156 10.78 -2.85 27.88
N LEU A 157 11.53 -3.47 28.78
CA LEU A 157 12.52 -4.50 28.49
C LEU A 157 12.04 -5.84 29.04
N PHE A 158 12.14 -6.90 28.26
CA PHE A 158 11.77 -8.26 28.64
C PHE A 158 12.93 -9.20 28.34
N LEU A 159 13.27 -10.07 29.29
CA LEU A 159 14.13 -11.23 29.06
C LEU A 159 13.25 -12.46 28.85
N THR A 160 13.36 -13.12 27.70
CA THR A 160 12.60 -14.35 27.37
C THR A 160 13.49 -15.46 26.83
N ASN A 161 13.00 -16.71 26.82
CA ASN A 161 13.53 -17.77 25.97
C ASN A 161 12.79 -17.83 24.62
N SER A 162 13.20 -18.75 23.76
CA SER A 162 12.55 -19.05 22.47
C SER A 162 11.11 -19.50 22.60
N ALA A 163 10.73 -20.14 23.72
CA ALA A 163 9.34 -20.48 24.05
C ALA A 163 8.48 -19.28 24.51
N GLY A 164 9.04 -18.06 24.56
CA GLY A 164 8.32 -16.83 24.91
C GLY A 164 8.08 -16.63 26.41
N PHE A 165 8.62 -17.49 27.29
CA PHE A 165 8.47 -17.35 28.74
C PHE A 165 9.30 -16.16 29.25
N VAL A 166 8.68 -15.25 30.00
CA VAL A 166 9.31 -14.02 30.51
C VAL A 166 10.00 -14.26 31.86
N PHE A 167 11.32 -14.10 31.90
CA PHE A 167 12.15 -14.25 33.09
C PHE A 167 12.26 -12.99 33.96
N LYS A 168 12.17 -11.82 33.33
CA LYS A 168 12.23 -10.48 33.95
C LYS A 168 11.59 -9.47 33.01
N ARG A 169 10.83 -8.53 33.57
CA ARG A 169 10.34 -7.33 32.90
C ARG A 169 10.89 -6.11 33.63
N GLY A 170 11.36 -5.12 32.88
CA GLY A 170 11.68 -3.79 33.36
C GLY A 170 10.85 -2.75 32.61
N GLN A 171 10.41 -1.72 33.31
CA GLN A 171 9.71 -0.58 32.73
C GLN A 171 10.42 0.70 33.15
N LEU A 172 10.78 1.51 32.15
CA LEU A 172 11.56 2.73 32.27
C LEU A 172 10.78 3.86 31.58
N GLN A 173 10.85 5.07 32.11
CA GLN A 173 10.32 6.26 31.46
C GLN A 173 11.25 7.43 31.76
N GLY A 174 11.65 8.17 30.73
CA GLY A 174 12.56 9.29 30.92
C GLY A 174 13.01 9.95 29.63
N ASN A 175 13.79 11.02 29.78
CA ASN A 175 14.44 11.70 28.67
C ASN A 175 15.76 10.98 28.36
N ILE A 176 15.79 10.22 27.27
CA ILE A 176 17.01 9.57 26.80
C ILE A 176 17.94 10.64 26.23
N LYS A 177 19.14 10.77 26.83
CA LYS A 177 20.28 11.49 26.24
C LYS A 177 21.16 10.50 25.49
N TRP A 178 21.73 10.94 24.36
CA TRP A 178 22.62 10.15 23.48
C TRP A 178 23.65 9.29 24.22
N ASN A 179 24.41 9.88 25.16
CA ASN A 179 25.49 9.19 25.88
C ASN A 179 25.08 8.41 27.15
N GLU A 180 23.88 8.65 27.69
CA GLU A 180 23.43 7.99 28.92
C GLU A 180 22.64 6.72 28.59
N GLY A 181 21.75 6.81 27.58
CA GLY A 181 20.78 5.75 27.28
C GLY A 181 19.67 5.65 28.33
N LEU A 182 18.90 4.57 28.27
CA LEU A 182 17.86 4.24 29.24
C LEU A 182 17.89 2.73 29.51
N GLY A 183 18.14 2.32 30.75
CA GLY A 183 18.41 0.92 31.06
C GLY A 183 18.51 0.61 32.54
N TYR A 184 19.08 -0.56 32.84
CA TYR A 184 19.38 -1.01 34.21
C TYR A 184 20.79 -1.59 34.26
N ASP A 185 21.55 -1.18 35.27
CA ASP A 185 22.91 -1.65 35.55
C ASP A 185 22.90 -3.14 35.99
N GLU A 186 21.85 -3.56 36.69
CA GLU A 186 21.64 -4.94 37.19
C GLU A 186 20.49 -5.66 36.48
N PHE A 187 20.49 -5.69 35.13
CA PHE A 187 19.39 -6.31 34.40
C PHE A 187 19.48 -7.84 34.33
N ILE A 188 20.58 -8.38 33.79
CA ILE A 188 20.75 -9.83 33.59
C ILE A 188 21.59 -10.39 34.73
N ASN A 189 21.04 -11.30 35.55
CA ASN A 189 21.82 -12.01 36.58
C ASN A 189 22.52 -13.22 35.93
N VAL A 190 23.85 -13.17 35.82
CA VAL A 190 24.66 -14.16 35.09
C VAL A 190 24.62 -15.55 35.73
N LYS A 191 24.44 -15.63 37.05
CA LYS A 191 24.45 -16.90 37.81
C LYS A 191 23.14 -17.67 37.68
N THR A 192 22.00 -16.97 37.64
CA THR A 192 20.66 -17.60 37.60
C THR A 192 20.05 -17.67 36.21
N LEU A 193 20.48 -16.84 35.25
CA LEU A 193 19.92 -16.88 33.89
C LEU A 193 20.18 -18.21 33.15
N PRO A 194 21.38 -18.84 33.19
CA PRO A 194 21.64 -20.11 32.51
C PRO A 194 20.64 -21.21 32.90
N GLU A 195 20.12 -21.16 34.13
CA GLU A 195 19.12 -22.13 34.57
C GLU A 195 17.74 -21.95 33.95
N LYS A 196 17.43 -20.72 33.54
CA LYS A 196 16.15 -20.34 32.97
C LYS A 196 16.10 -20.57 31.45
N ILE A 197 17.26 -20.58 30.78
CA ILE A 197 17.40 -20.83 29.34
C ILE A 197 17.88 -22.26 28.99
N LYS A 198 17.78 -23.22 29.92
CA LYS A 198 18.29 -24.61 29.74
C LYS A 198 17.76 -25.34 28.49
N SER A 199 16.62 -24.95 27.94
CA SER A 199 15.97 -25.60 26.79
C SER A 199 16.78 -25.54 25.50
N ASP A 200 17.44 -24.41 25.25
CA ASP A 200 18.07 -24.09 23.96
C ASP A 200 19.24 -23.11 24.06
N GLY A 201 19.53 -22.60 25.26
CA GLY A 201 20.61 -21.64 25.50
C GLY A 201 20.39 -20.25 24.88
N THR A 202 19.21 -19.97 24.31
CA THR A 202 18.93 -18.69 23.65
C THR A 202 18.34 -17.69 24.65
N LEU A 203 18.96 -16.51 24.75
CA LEU A 203 18.38 -15.35 25.40
C LEU A 203 17.74 -14.44 24.34
N LEU A 204 16.49 -14.04 24.58
CA LEU A 204 15.81 -13.00 23.81
C LEU A 204 15.64 -11.77 24.70
N ILE A 205 16.05 -10.61 24.20
CA ILE A 205 15.84 -9.31 24.85
C ILE A 205 14.86 -8.52 23.97
N LYS A 206 13.57 -8.52 24.38
CA LYS A 206 12.55 -7.72 23.72
C LYS A 206 12.52 -6.32 24.33
N CYS A 207 12.46 -5.31 23.48
CA CYS A 207 12.37 -3.91 23.82
C CYS A 207 11.12 -3.33 23.15
N THR A 208 10.24 -2.69 23.91
CA THR A 208 9.12 -1.91 23.39
C THR A 208 9.32 -0.45 23.77
N ILE A 209 9.24 0.45 22.80
CA ILE A 209 9.44 1.89 22.96
C ILE A 209 8.15 2.61 22.55
N THR A 210 7.55 3.33 23.48
CA THR A 210 6.40 4.21 23.24
C THR A 210 6.88 5.66 23.29
N SER A 211 6.81 6.36 22.17
CA SER A 211 7.12 7.79 22.10
C SER A 211 6.00 8.64 22.71
N ASN A 212 6.35 9.77 23.33
CA ASN A 212 5.35 10.70 23.85
C ASN A 212 4.40 11.18 22.74
N ALA A 213 3.11 10.88 22.95
CA ALA A 213 1.97 11.78 22.76
C ALA A 213 2.28 13.10 22.04
N VAL A 214 2.22 13.12 20.71
CA VAL A 214 2.16 14.39 19.97
C VAL A 214 0.72 14.88 20.04
N ILE A 215 0.53 16.08 20.60
CA ILE A 215 -0.74 16.79 20.56
C ILE A 215 -0.88 17.43 19.17
N LEU A 216 -1.80 16.91 18.37
CA LEU A 216 -2.21 17.49 17.10
C LEU A 216 -3.55 18.19 17.29
N ASN A 217 -3.54 19.53 17.15
CA ASN A 217 -4.77 20.33 17.08
C ASN A 217 -5.20 20.41 15.62
N GLU A 218 -6.29 19.75 15.29
CA GLU A 218 -6.89 19.76 13.95
C GLU A 218 -8.24 20.49 14.01
N TRP A 219 -8.45 21.49 13.15
CA TRP A 219 -9.76 22.10 12.90
C TRP A 219 -10.49 21.22 11.88
N ARG A 220 -11.67 20.70 12.23
CA ARG A 220 -12.48 19.87 11.33
C ARG A 220 -13.93 20.36 11.33
N GLN A 221 -14.50 20.50 10.14
CA GLN A 221 -15.94 20.67 9.99
C GLN A 221 -16.63 19.35 10.39
N GLY A 222 -17.42 19.39 11.47
CA GLY A 222 -17.87 18.19 12.15
C GLY A 222 -19.01 17.44 11.45
N SER A 223 -18.83 16.13 11.29
CA SER A 223 -19.93 15.17 11.22
C SER A 223 -19.55 13.97 12.10
N PHE A 224 -20.24 13.81 13.23
CA PHE A 224 -20.07 12.63 14.07
C PHE A 224 -21.42 12.17 14.63
N ARG A 225 -21.71 10.89 14.43
CA ARG A 225 -22.56 10.08 15.30
C ARG A 225 -21.78 8.80 15.60
N GLN A 226 -22.02 8.24 16.80
CA GLN A 226 -21.31 7.10 17.38
C GLN A 226 -20.85 6.08 16.34
N LEU A 227 -19.54 5.84 16.29
CA LEU A 227 -18.98 4.75 15.50
C LEU A 227 -19.33 3.41 16.16
N LEU A 228 -20.47 2.85 15.74
CA LEU A 228 -20.47 1.45 15.30
C LEU A 228 -19.26 1.30 14.36
N GLU A 229 -18.46 0.23 14.50
CA GLU A 229 -17.44 -0.06 13.49
C GLU A 229 -18.12 -0.02 12.12
N PRO A 230 -17.59 0.77 11.16
CA PRO A 230 -18.16 0.78 9.82
C PRO A 230 -18.08 -0.67 9.32
N ARG A 231 -19.23 -1.27 9.01
CA ARG A 231 -19.27 -2.65 8.52
C ARG A 231 -18.25 -2.76 7.38
N PRO A 232 -17.35 -3.75 7.39
CA PRO A 232 -16.35 -3.89 6.34
C PRO A 232 -17.07 -3.88 4.99
N SER A 233 -16.53 -3.11 4.03
CA SER A 233 -17.19 -2.92 2.74
C SER A 233 -17.36 -4.27 2.05
N SER A 234 -18.62 -4.70 1.88
CA SER A 234 -18.96 -5.99 1.28
C SER A 234 -18.75 -6.01 -0.23
N LEU A 235 -18.33 -4.92 -0.89
CA LEU A 235 -18.31 -4.77 -2.34
C LEU A 235 -17.66 -5.94 -3.08
N SER A 236 -16.51 -6.46 -2.64
CA SER A 236 -15.88 -7.64 -3.26
C SER A 236 -16.72 -8.90 -3.10
N THR A 237 -17.35 -9.10 -1.94
CA THR A 237 -18.32 -10.18 -1.67
C THR A 237 -19.61 -10.02 -2.48
N ASP A 238 -20.10 -8.79 -2.63
CA ASP A 238 -21.32 -8.49 -3.39
C ASP A 238 -21.07 -8.74 -4.89
N LEU A 239 -19.93 -8.30 -5.43
CA LEU A 239 -19.49 -8.61 -6.79
C LEU A 239 -19.17 -10.10 -6.99
N LYS A 240 -18.70 -10.81 -5.95
CA LYS A 240 -18.52 -12.27 -6.00
C LYS A 240 -19.82 -13.01 -6.35
N THR A 241 -20.98 -12.52 -5.89
CA THR A 241 -22.27 -13.11 -6.26
C THR A 241 -22.62 -12.96 -7.75
N LEU A 242 -22.03 -11.97 -8.44
CA LEU A 242 -22.14 -11.79 -9.90
C LEU A 242 -21.11 -12.63 -10.68
N PHE A 243 -20.05 -13.11 -10.02
CA PHE A 243 -19.08 -14.05 -10.58
C PHE A 243 -19.55 -15.51 -10.42
N GLU A 244 -20.17 -15.84 -9.28
CA GLU A 244 -20.71 -17.18 -9.00
C GLU A 244 -22.06 -17.46 -9.70
N GLY A 245 -22.68 -16.43 -10.30
CA GLY A 245 -23.94 -16.53 -11.05
C GLY A 245 -23.85 -15.95 -12.46
N ASP A 246 -24.91 -16.12 -13.24
CA ASP A 246 -25.05 -15.67 -14.63
C ASP A 246 -25.96 -14.42 -14.79
N LYS A 247 -26.57 -13.96 -13.69
CA LYS A 247 -27.55 -12.87 -13.68
C LYS A 247 -26.96 -11.56 -14.19
N LEU A 248 -27.64 -10.95 -15.16
CA LEU A 248 -27.26 -9.69 -15.81
C LEU A 248 -25.97 -9.75 -16.65
N SER A 249 -25.44 -10.95 -16.92
CA SER A 249 -24.34 -11.12 -17.85
C SER A 249 -24.71 -10.66 -19.28
N ASP A 250 -23.79 -9.94 -19.91
CA ASP A 250 -23.94 -9.31 -21.23
C ASP A 250 -22.82 -9.70 -22.21
N VAL A 251 -21.96 -10.64 -21.81
CA VAL A 251 -20.96 -11.31 -22.65
C VAL A 251 -20.77 -12.76 -22.24
N THR A 252 -20.56 -13.65 -23.22
CA THR A 252 -20.11 -15.03 -23.01
C THR A 252 -18.67 -15.18 -23.47
N VAL A 253 -17.80 -15.70 -22.62
CA VAL A 253 -16.43 -16.07 -22.96
C VAL A 253 -16.37 -17.57 -23.25
N LEU A 254 -15.84 -17.94 -24.42
CA LEU A 254 -15.63 -19.32 -24.86
C LEU A 254 -14.16 -19.68 -24.63
N ILE A 255 -13.90 -20.71 -23.82
CA ILE A 255 -12.53 -21.13 -23.47
C ILE A 255 -12.41 -22.63 -23.62
N GLN A 256 -11.67 -23.08 -24.63
CA GLN A 256 -11.49 -24.51 -24.94
C GLN A 256 -12.84 -25.28 -25.00
N GLY A 257 -13.88 -24.63 -25.54
CA GLY A 257 -15.25 -25.15 -25.63
C GLY A 257 -16.15 -24.93 -24.41
N GLN A 258 -15.59 -24.52 -23.25
CA GLN A 258 -16.38 -24.14 -22.08
C GLN A 258 -17.01 -22.74 -22.28
N ARG A 259 -18.21 -22.52 -21.74
CA ARG A 259 -18.90 -21.22 -21.77
C ARG A 259 -18.90 -20.59 -20.38
N ILE A 260 -18.40 -19.37 -20.28
CA ILE A 260 -18.35 -18.60 -19.03
C ILE A 260 -19.09 -17.28 -19.25
N SER A 261 -20.18 -17.05 -18.52
CA SER A 261 -20.92 -15.79 -18.55
C SER A 261 -20.18 -14.71 -17.75
N ALA A 262 -20.16 -13.47 -18.24
CA ALA A 262 -19.50 -12.35 -17.56
C ALA A 262 -20.15 -10.99 -17.89
N HIS A 263 -19.64 -9.93 -17.27
CA HIS A 263 -20.14 -8.57 -17.35
C HIS A 263 -19.11 -7.65 -18.01
N LYS A 264 -19.39 -7.13 -19.21
CA LYS A 264 -18.51 -6.24 -19.99
C LYS A 264 -18.09 -5.01 -19.19
N CYS A 265 -18.98 -4.43 -18.40
CA CYS A 265 -18.70 -3.25 -17.59
C CYS A 265 -17.63 -3.52 -16.51
N ILE A 266 -17.69 -4.67 -15.83
CA ILE A 266 -16.71 -5.07 -14.80
C ILE A 266 -15.37 -5.43 -15.47
N LEU A 267 -15.40 -6.22 -16.54
CA LEU A 267 -14.20 -6.57 -17.32
C LEU A 267 -13.48 -5.31 -17.84
N SER A 268 -14.22 -4.37 -18.43
CA SER A 268 -13.68 -3.11 -18.97
C SER A 268 -13.16 -2.18 -17.89
N ALA A 269 -13.81 -2.11 -16.72
CA ALA A 269 -13.36 -1.26 -15.62
C ALA A 269 -12.05 -1.76 -14.99
N ARG A 270 -11.72 -3.05 -15.14
CA ARG A 270 -10.60 -3.72 -14.47
C ARG A 270 -9.46 -4.09 -15.40
N SER A 271 -9.69 -4.19 -16.71
CA SER A 271 -8.69 -4.46 -17.75
C SER A 271 -8.86 -3.51 -18.92
N SER A 272 -7.80 -2.77 -19.26
CA SER A 272 -7.77 -1.92 -20.45
C SER A 272 -7.87 -2.72 -21.76
N VAL A 273 -7.44 -3.98 -21.75
CA VAL A 273 -7.52 -4.89 -22.90
C VAL A 273 -8.97 -5.29 -23.15
N PHE A 274 -9.72 -5.68 -22.11
CA PHE A 274 -11.17 -5.90 -22.25
C PHE A 274 -11.92 -4.60 -22.57
N ALA A 275 -11.51 -3.45 -22.01
CA ALA A 275 -12.11 -2.16 -22.33
C ALA A 275 -12.00 -1.80 -23.82
N ALA A 276 -10.83 -2.04 -24.42
CA ALA A 276 -10.60 -1.83 -25.85
C ALA A 276 -11.39 -2.85 -26.71
N MET A 277 -11.39 -4.13 -26.31
CA MET A 277 -12.12 -5.20 -26.98
C MET A 277 -13.64 -4.91 -27.07
N PHE A 278 -14.23 -4.31 -26.03
CA PHE A 278 -15.66 -4.02 -25.99
C PHE A 278 -16.06 -2.60 -26.45
N HIS A 279 -15.16 -1.62 -26.45
CA HIS A 279 -15.48 -0.26 -26.95
C HIS A 279 -15.48 -0.14 -28.47
N HIS A 280 -14.61 -0.89 -29.15
CA HIS A 280 -14.54 -0.87 -30.61
C HIS A 280 -15.59 -1.82 -31.19
N GLN A 281 -16.12 -1.48 -32.37
CA GLN A 281 -17.13 -2.27 -33.11
C GLN A 281 -16.51 -3.52 -33.77
N LEU A 282 -15.77 -4.28 -32.97
CA LEU A 282 -15.16 -5.56 -33.32
C LEU A 282 -16.21 -6.67 -33.22
N LYS A 283 -15.91 -7.84 -33.78
CA LYS A 283 -16.81 -8.99 -33.84
C LYS A 283 -17.34 -9.37 -32.45
N GLU A 284 -16.47 -9.33 -31.46
CA GLU A 284 -16.71 -9.63 -30.05
C GLU A 284 -17.73 -8.67 -29.41
N SER A 285 -17.72 -7.40 -29.82
CA SER A 285 -18.66 -6.39 -29.34
C SER A 285 -20.07 -6.57 -29.91
N ILE A 286 -20.16 -7.12 -31.14
CA ILE A 286 -21.40 -7.32 -31.91
C ILE A 286 -22.06 -8.66 -31.55
N GLU A 287 -21.26 -9.72 -31.44
CA GLU A 287 -21.74 -11.08 -31.14
C GLU A 287 -21.92 -11.34 -29.63
N ASN A 288 -21.49 -10.40 -28.77
CA ASN A 288 -21.44 -10.55 -27.31
C ASN A 288 -20.68 -11.81 -26.87
N CYS A 289 -19.71 -12.24 -27.67
CA CYS A 289 -19.03 -13.50 -27.52
C CYS A 289 -17.52 -13.32 -27.76
N VAL A 290 -16.69 -13.78 -26.83
CA VAL A 290 -15.22 -13.69 -26.89
C VAL A 290 -14.65 -15.10 -26.88
N THR A 291 -13.82 -15.48 -27.84
CA THR A 291 -13.13 -16.78 -27.81
C THR A 291 -11.68 -16.60 -27.34
N ILE A 292 -11.26 -17.43 -26.39
CA ILE A 292 -9.90 -17.45 -25.82
C ILE A 292 -9.39 -18.89 -25.85
N ASP A 293 -8.53 -19.19 -26.82
CA ASP A 293 -8.01 -20.56 -27.03
C ASP A 293 -6.65 -20.81 -26.32
N ASP A 294 -5.92 -19.74 -26.00
CA ASP A 294 -4.54 -19.78 -25.48
C ASP A 294 -4.43 -19.69 -23.95
N VAL A 295 -5.56 -19.79 -23.23
CA VAL A 295 -5.61 -19.79 -21.76
C VAL A 295 -6.35 -21.03 -21.28
N GLU A 296 -5.80 -21.70 -20.26
CA GLU A 296 -6.44 -22.83 -19.60
C GLU A 296 -7.69 -22.37 -18.82
N PRO A 297 -8.83 -23.10 -18.87
CA PRO A 297 -10.07 -22.72 -18.20
C PRO A 297 -9.90 -22.37 -16.71
N ASP A 298 -9.13 -23.15 -15.95
CA ASP A 298 -8.89 -22.91 -14.52
C ASP A 298 -8.11 -21.59 -14.27
N VAL A 299 -7.12 -21.29 -15.13
CA VAL A 299 -6.31 -20.07 -15.05
C VAL A 299 -7.15 -18.85 -15.40
N PHE A 300 -8.00 -18.95 -16.42
CA PHE A 300 -8.93 -17.87 -16.75
C PHE A 300 -9.97 -17.66 -15.65
N ASN A 301 -10.55 -18.72 -15.09
CA ASN A 301 -11.56 -18.62 -14.04
C ASN A 301 -10.99 -17.94 -12.79
N GLU A 302 -9.73 -18.24 -12.45
CA GLU A 302 -9.00 -17.59 -11.37
C GLU A 302 -8.69 -16.10 -11.65
N MET A 303 -8.30 -15.77 -12.89
CA MET A 303 -8.16 -14.37 -13.33
C MET A 303 -9.48 -13.62 -13.30
N LEU A 304 -10.58 -14.26 -13.74
CA LEU A 304 -11.92 -13.70 -13.73
C LEU A 304 -12.38 -13.42 -12.29
N ARG A 305 -12.14 -14.36 -11.36
CA ARG A 305 -12.41 -14.15 -9.94
C ARG A 305 -11.66 -12.93 -9.39
N TYR A 306 -10.37 -12.79 -9.69
CA TYR A 306 -9.59 -11.62 -9.31
C TYR A 306 -10.17 -10.31 -9.88
N ILE A 307 -10.65 -10.31 -11.12
CA ILE A 307 -11.29 -9.13 -11.73
C ILE A 307 -12.50 -8.66 -10.90
N TYR A 308 -13.34 -9.59 -10.40
CA TYR A 308 -14.54 -9.25 -9.61
C TYR A 308 -14.26 -8.98 -8.12
N THR A 309 -13.32 -9.70 -7.50
CA THR A 309 -13.19 -9.72 -6.03
C THR A 309 -11.85 -9.22 -5.48
N ASP A 310 -10.84 -9.01 -6.34
CA ASP A 310 -9.43 -8.78 -5.98
C ASP A 310 -8.76 -9.95 -5.20
N GLU A 311 -9.42 -11.11 -5.10
CA GLU A 311 -8.88 -12.32 -4.45
C GLU A 311 -8.03 -13.16 -5.42
N LEU A 312 -6.97 -13.79 -4.91
CA LEU A 312 -6.19 -14.84 -5.58
C LEU A 312 -5.93 -15.96 -4.57
N THR A 313 -6.17 -17.21 -4.96
CA THR A 313 -5.99 -18.44 -4.15
C THR A 313 -5.30 -19.56 -4.92
N GLY A 314 -5.14 -19.43 -6.25
CA GLY A 314 -4.44 -20.36 -7.12
C GLY A 314 -2.92 -20.13 -7.19
N LEU A 315 -2.38 -19.07 -6.57
CA LEU A 315 -0.96 -18.69 -6.65
C LEU A 315 -0.02 -19.88 -6.40
N ASP A 316 -0.27 -20.69 -5.37
CA ASP A 316 0.56 -21.84 -5.03
C ASP A 316 0.74 -22.88 -6.15
N LYS A 317 -0.22 -22.96 -7.08
CA LYS A 317 -0.29 -23.98 -8.14
C LYS A 317 -0.01 -23.44 -9.54
N MET A 318 -0.30 -22.16 -9.79
CA MET A 318 -0.35 -21.60 -11.14
C MET A 318 0.19 -20.17 -11.24
N ALA A 319 0.98 -19.67 -10.28
CA ALA A 319 1.52 -18.31 -10.30
C ALA A 319 2.17 -17.89 -11.63
N ASN A 320 2.97 -18.75 -12.27
CA ASN A 320 3.58 -18.45 -13.57
C ASN A 320 2.52 -18.21 -14.67
N LYS A 321 1.46 -19.04 -14.72
CA LYS A 321 0.37 -18.90 -15.70
C LYS A 321 -0.50 -17.68 -15.39
N LEU A 322 -0.78 -17.43 -14.10
CA LEU A 322 -1.51 -16.25 -13.64
C LEU A 322 -0.74 -14.95 -13.94
N TYR A 323 0.58 -14.96 -13.78
CA TYR A 323 1.46 -13.86 -14.18
C TYR A 323 1.38 -13.58 -15.68
N THR A 324 1.48 -14.62 -16.52
CA THR A 324 1.36 -14.50 -17.99
C THR A 324 0.01 -13.93 -18.44
N VAL A 325 -1.11 -14.39 -17.87
CA VAL A 325 -2.43 -13.82 -18.23
C VAL A 325 -2.66 -12.43 -17.64
N ALA A 326 -2.12 -12.15 -16.45
CA ALA A 326 -2.20 -10.82 -15.85
C ALA A 326 -1.48 -9.79 -16.72
N ASP A 327 -0.31 -10.12 -17.27
CA ASP A 327 0.39 -9.29 -18.24
C ASP A 327 -0.44 -9.13 -19.54
N LYS A 328 -0.89 -10.25 -20.14
CA LYS A 328 -1.71 -10.24 -21.37
C LYS A 328 -2.96 -9.37 -21.28
N TYR A 329 -3.63 -9.34 -20.12
CA TYR A 329 -4.86 -8.56 -19.89
C TYR A 329 -4.60 -7.24 -19.13
N ALA A 330 -3.35 -6.79 -19.00
CA ALA A 330 -2.94 -5.54 -18.35
C ALA A 330 -3.45 -5.37 -16.89
N LEU A 331 -3.47 -6.46 -16.13
CA LEU A 331 -3.86 -6.53 -14.72
C LEU A 331 -2.63 -6.32 -13.81
N GLU A 332 -2.02 -5.13 -13.82
CA GLU A 332 -0.70 -4.90 -13.18
C GLU A 332 -0.66 -5.25 -11.68
N THR A 333 -1.74 -5.02 -10.92
CA THR A 333 -1.82 -5.41 -9.49
C THR A 333 -1.87 -6.93 -9.29
N MET A 334 -2.43 -7.69 -10.25
CA MET A 334 -2.36 -9.15 -10.26
C MET A 334 -0.96 -9.61 -10.67
N LYS A 335 -0.36 -9.00 -11.70
CA LYS A 335 1.00 -9.29 -12.19
C LYS A 335 2.03 -9.12 -11.07
N SER A 336 1.99 -8.01 -10.33
CA SER A 336 2.90 -7.75 -9.22
C SER A 336 2.72 -8.71 -8.04
N ARG A 337 1.48 -9.10 -7.69
CA ARG A 337 1.22 -10.14 -6.69
C ARG A 337 1.75 -11.52 -7.11
N CYS A 338 1.63 -11.86 -8.40
CA CYS A 338 2.22 -13.09 -8.93
C CYS A 338 3.77 -13.00 -8.93
N ARG A 339 4.35 -11.86 -9.34
CA ARG A 339 5.80 -11.58 -9.29
C ARG A 339 6.37 -11.81 -7.89
N TYR A 340 5.74 -11.22 -6.87
CA TYR A 340 6.13 -11.40 -5.47
C TYR A 340 6.13 -12.88 -5.06
N HIS A 341 5.06 -13.61 -5.36
CA HIS A 341 4.94 -15.02 -4.98
C HIS A 341 5.94 -15.95 -5.71
N ILE A 342 6.25 -15.65 -6.97
CA ILE A 342 7.27 -16.36 -7.75
C ILE A 342 8.66 -16.15 -7.13
N LEU A 343 8.96 -14.91 -6.70
CA LEU A 343 10.23 -14.57 -6.04
C LEU A 343 10.34 -15.15 -4.62
N GLU A 344 9.25 -15.15 -3.85
CA GLU A 344 9.18 -15.74 -2.50
C GLU A 344 9.47 -17.25 -2.51
N LYS A 345 9.13 -17.95 -3.60
CA LYS A 345 9.34 -19.39 -3.79
C LYS A 345 10.50 -19.75 -4.73
N LEU A 346 11.33 -18.76 -5.09
CA LEU A 346 12.44 -18.95 -6.00
C LEU A 346 13.45 -19.95 -5.41
N ASN A 347 13.84 -20.94 -6.21
CA ASN A 347 14.75 -22.00 -5.80
C ASN A 347 15.60 -22.47 -6.99
N LEU A 348 16.56 -23.37 -6.75
CA LEU A 348 17.53 -23.83 -7.76
C LEU A 348 16.88 -24.40 -9.02
N GLU A 349 15.80 -25.18 -8.88
CA GLU A 349 15.11 -25.80 -10.02
C GLU A 349 14.28 -24.77 -10.80
N THR A 350 13.63 -23.82 -10.11
CA THR A 350 12.74 -22.84 -10.76
C THR A 350 13.45 -21.61 -11.32
N ALA A 351 14.64 -21.25 -10.82
CA ALA A 351 15.27 -19.96 -11.13
C ALA A 351 15.55 -19.72 -12.62
N ALA A 352 15.91 -20.76 -13.37
CA ALA A 352 16.11 -20.65 -14.82
C ALA A 352 14.76 -20.45 -15.57
N GLU A 353 13.69 -21.12 -15.14
CA GLU A 353 12.35 -20.95 -15.70
C GLU A 353 11.79 -19.55 -15.39
N THR A 354 12.02 -19.04 -14.17
CA THR A 354 11.69 -17.67 -13.78
C THR A 354 12.46 -16.64 -14.61
N LEU A 355 13.73 -16.89 -14.94
CA LEU A 355 14.51 -16.00 -15.80
C LEU A 355 13.93 -15.93 -17.23
N VAL A 356 13.57 -17.07 -17.81
CA VAL A 356 12.89 -17.14 -19.12
C VAL A 356 11.54 -16.42 -19.08
N LEU A 357 10.74 -16.64 -18.03
CA LEU A 357 9.44 -15.97 -17.85
C LEU A 357 9.59 -14.44 -17.74
N ALA A 358 10.63 -13.97 -17.04
CA ALA A 358 10.91 -12.54 -16.91
C ALA A 358 11.29 -11.89 -18.24
N ASP A 359 12.12 -12.56 -19.04
CA ASP A 359 12.53 -12.07 -20.36
C ASP A 359 11.36 -12.03 -21.34
N LEU A 360 10.56 -13.10 -21.38
CA LEU A 360 9.35 -13.22 -22.22
C LEU A 360 8.35 -12.06 -22.00
N HIS A 361 8.23 -11.61 -20.75
CA HIS A 361 7.32 -10.54 -20.34
C HIS A 361 8.02 -9.18 -20.12
N ALA A 362 9.26 -9.03 -20.59
CA ALA A 362 10.10 -7.83 -20.47
C ALA A 362 10.17 -7.24 -19.04
N ASP A 363 10.07 -8.08 -18.01
CA ASP A 363 9.98 -7.67 -16.61
C ASP A 363 11.36 -7.58 -15.98
N LEU A 364 11.93 -6.37 -16.04
CA LEU A 364 13.27 -6.08 -15.54
C LEU A 364 13.43 -6.36 -14.03
N GLU A 365 12.37 -6.18 -13.23
CA GLU A 365 12.43 -6.41 -11.78
C GLU A 365 12.54 -7.92 -11.49
N LEU A 366 11.67 -8.73 -12.10
CA LEU A 366 11.72 -10.19 -11.99
C LEU A 366 13.04 -10.74 -12.56
N LYS A 367 13.50 -10.19 -13.69
CA LYS A 367 14.75 -10.60 -14.36
C LYS A 367 15.97 -10.34 -13.49
N GLN A 368 16.07 -9.16 -12.88
CA GLN A 368 17.17 -8.80 -11.98
C GLN A 368 17.23 -9.70 -10.74
N HIS A 369 16.08 -9.99 -10.11
CA HIS A 369 16.03 -10.87 -8.95
C HIS A 369 16.38 -12.32 -9.30
N ALA A 370 15.88 -12.84 -10.43
CA ALA A 370 16.24 -14.17 -10.92
C ALA A 370 17.75 -14.28 -11.22
N LEU A 371 18.32 -13.32 -11.95
CA LEU A 371 19.77 -13.25 -12.22
C LEU A 371 20.59 -13.17 -10.93
N LYS A 372 20.17 -12.35 -9.96
CA LYS A 372 20.84 -12.24 -8.66
C LYS A 372 20.85 -13.58 -7.92
N PHE A 373 19.70 -14.26 -7.84
CA PHE A 373 19.61 -15.58 -7.20
C PHE A 373 20.51 -16.62 -7.89
N LEU A 374 20.53 -16.64 -9.23
CA LEU A 374 21.43 -17.48 -10.03
C LEU A 374 22.92 -17.15 -9.81
N CYS A 375 23.24 -15.95 -9.35
CA CYS A 375 24.61 -15.53 -9.02
C CYS A 375 25.03 -15.84 -7.57
N GLU A 376 24.09 -15.79 -6.62
CA GLU A 376 24.33 -16.07 -5.19
C GLU A 376 24.28 -17.57 -4.86
N SER A 377 23.51 -18.35 -5.62
CA SER A 377 23.46 -19.81 -5.50
C SER A 377 24.72 -20.49 -6.06
N VAL A 378 25.06 -21.68 -5.54
CA VAL A 378 26.27 -22.42 -5.93
C VAL A 378 26.15 -22.83 -7.41
N THR A 379 26.82 -22.08 -8.28
CA THR A 379 26.66 -22.17 -9.74
C THR A 379 26.75 -23.57 -10.33
N ALA A 380 27.50 -24.48 -9.70
CA ALA A 380 27.64 -25.86 -10.16
C ALA A 380 26.33 -26.67 -10.08
N GLU A 381 25.45 -26.39 -9.12
CA GLU A 381 24.19 -27.14 -8.93
C GLU A 381 23.13 -26.69 -9.95
N VAL A 382 23.01 -25.37 -10.16
CA VAL A 382 22.07 -24.79 -11.14
C VAL A 382 22.30 -25.33 -12.55
N LEU A 383 23.55 -25.50 -12.99
CA LEU A 383 23.88 -26.07 -14.31
C LEU A 383 23.31 -27.48 -14.54
N ASN A 384 22.99 -28.20 -13.46
CA ASN A 384 22.47 -29.56 -13.50
C ASN A 384 20.94 -29.65 -13.55
N THR A 385 20.21 -28.57 -13.22
CA THR A 385 18.74 -28.56 -13.16
C THR A 385 18.12 -28.70 -14.56
N LYS A 386 16.86 -29.13 -14.59
CA LYS A 386 16.13 -29.29 -15.86
C LYS A 386 15.87 -27.95 -16.53
N GLY A 387 15.43 -26.96 -15.74
CA GLY A 387 15.17 -25.59 -16.21
C GLY A 387 16.40 -24.96 -16.87
N TRP A 388 17.59 -25.09 -16.28
CA TRP A 388 18.81 -24.55 -16.89
C TRP A 388 19.16 -25.22 -18.22
N LYS A 389 19.09 -26.56 -18.29
CA LYS A 389 19.38 -27.31 -19.52
C LYS A 389 18.40 -26.96 -20.64
N GLN A 390 17.12 -26.77 -20.31
CA GLN A 390 16.10 -26.32 -21.25
C GLN A 390 16.34 -24.87 -21.69
N MET A 391 16.67 -23.95 -20.77
CA MET A 391 17.03 -22.57 -21.09
C MET A 391 18.25 -22.51 -22.03
N ALA A 392 19.28 -23.33 -21.80
CA ALA A 392 20.45 -23.39 -22.67
C ALA A 392 20.17 -23.88 -24.10
N GLN A 393 19.11 -24.68 -24.30
CA GLN A 393 18.67 -25.14 -25.62
C GLN A 393 17.73 -24.13 -26.31
N THR A 394 16.91 -23.42 -25.55
CA THR A 394 15.81 -22.59 -26.07
C THR A 394 16.12 -21.09 -26.12
N HIS A 395 16.93 -20.58 -25.18
CA HIS A 395 17.25 -19.17 -25.00
C HIS A 395 18.76 -18.98 -24.71
N PRO A 396 19.68 -19.27 -25.67
CA PRO A 396 21.13 -19.19 -25.44
C PRO A 396 21.63 -17.81 -25.02
N ASN A 397 20.94 -16.74 -25.45
CA ASN A 397 21.19 -15.35 -25.04
C ASN A 397 21.05 -15.15 -23.52
N LEU A 398 20.09 -15.82 -22.87
CA LEU A 398 19.90 -15.74 -21.42
C LEU A 398 21.00 -16.47 -20.65
N VAL A 399 21.59 -17.52 -21.24
CA VAL A 399 22.79 -18.15 -20.68
C VAL A 399 23.99 -17.21 -20.74
N GLU A 400 24.20 -16.52 -21.88
CA GLU A 400 25.29 -15.53 -21.98
C GLU A 400 25.09 -14.38 -20.97
N GLU A 401 23.87 -13.87 -20.83
CA GLU A 401 23.54 -12.81 -19.88
C GLU A 401 23.76 -13.24 -18.41
N ALA A 402 23.32 -14.46 -18.05
CA ALA A 402 23.56 -15.01 -16.72
C ALA A 402 25.06 -15.23 -16.44
N VAL A 403 25.83 -15.74 -17.41
CA VAL A 403 27.29 -15.88 -17.30
C VAL A 403 27.98 -14.52 -17.18
N ARG A 404 27.51 -13.50 -17.91
CA ARG A 404 28.03 -12.13 -17.83
C ARG A 404 27.75 -11.51 -16.45
N ALA A 405 26.55 -11.68 -15.91
CA ALA A 405 26.18 -11.24 -14.56
C ALA A 405 27.06 -11.91 -13.48
N LEU A 406 27.31 -13.21 -13.61
CA LEU A 406 28.21 -13.98 -12.73
C LEU A 406 29.65 -13.45 -12.72
N LEU A 407 30.19 -13.09 -13.89
CA LEU A 407 31.54 -12.53 -13.99
C LEU A 407 31.64 -11.16 -13.29
N VAL A 408 30.64 -10.29 -13.50
CA VAL A 408 30.57 -8.98 -12.83
C VAL A 408 30.51 -9.15 -11.31
N ALA A 409 29.62 -10.02 -10.81
CA ALA A 409 29.46 -10.27 -9.37
C ALA A 409 30.78 -10.72 -8.69
N LYS A 410 31.56 -11.59 -9.34
CA LYS A 410 32.88 -12.04 -8.84
C LYS A 410 33.92 -10.91 -8.84
N THR A 411 33.92 -10.04 -9.84
CA THR A 411 34.82 -8.87 -9.87
C THR A 411 34.47 -7.84 -8.79
N SER A 412 33.19 -7.63 -8.46
CA SER A 412 32.82 -6.77 -7.34
C SER A 412 33.26 -7.35 -5.99
N ALA A 413 33.04 -8.65 -5.74
CA ALA A 413 33.43 -9.30 -4.48
C ALA A 413 34.93 -9.20 -4.20
N THR A 414 35.76 -9.45 -5.22
CA THR A 414 37.24 -9.36 -5.11
C THR A 414 37.78 -7.92 -5.03
N SER A 415 36.95 -6.91 -5.31
CA SER A 415 37.31 -5.49 -5.11
C SER A 415 37.03 -4.97 -3.70
N THR A 416 36.18 -5.66 -2.93
CA THR A 416 35.87 -5.36 -1.51
C THR A 416 36.77 -6.07 -0.50
N GLU A 417 37.64 -6.97 -0.94
CA GLU A 417 38.63 -7.68 -0.09
C GLU A 417 40.07 -7.11 -0.23
N LYS A 418 40.22 -5.94 -0.85
CA LYS A 418 41.47 -5.18 -0.98
C LYS A 418 41.34 -3.78 -0.38
#